data_AF-A0A1Y5NC39-F1
#
_entry.id   AF-A0A1Y5NC39-F1
#
_cell.length_a   1.000
_cell.length_b   1.000
_cell.length_c   1.000
_cell.angle_alpha   90.00
_cell.angle_beta   90.00
_cell.angle_gamma   90.00
#
_symmetry.space_group_name_H-M   'P 1'
#
loop_
_entity.id
_entity.type
_entity.pdbx_description
1 polymer ?
#
loop_
_entity_poly.entity_id
_entity_poly.type
_entity_poly.pdbx_seq_one_letter_code
_entity_poly.pdbx_strand_id
1 'polypeptide(L)' 'MRKTTIKLPINGKEVEIFAPTVRVMKLAGLEKSDDDRAIKLVVSCANMSSDEVESLDMLDFKAIEEVIKDFLQPAEKSV' A
#
# COMPACT_ATOMS: atom_id res chain seq x y z
N MET A 1 -3.69 -19.46 -5.12
CA MET A 1 -3.49 -18.23 -5.90
C MET A 1 -3.17 -17.11 -4.92
N ARG A 2 -2.17 -16.26 -5.19
CA ARG A 2 -1.94 -15.07 -4.34
C ARG A 2 -3.11 -14.10 -4.54
N LYS A 3 -3.66 -13.57 -3.45
CA LYS A 3 -4.64 -12.48 -3.56
C LYS A 3 -3.90 -11.28 -4.17
N THR A 4 -4.39 -10.76 -5.28
CA THR A 4 -3.81 -9.60 -5.96
C THR A 4 -4.43 -8.29 -5.51
N THR A 5 -5.55 -8.38 -4.77
CA THR A 5 -6.37 -7.24 -4.37
C THR A 5 -7.02 -7.53 -3.01
N ILE A 6 -7.08 -6.53 -2.14
CA ILE A 6 -7.74 -6.55 -0.83
C ILE A 6 -8.62 -5.31 -0.72
N LYS A 7 -9.80 -5.45 -0.12
CA LYS A 7 -10.70 -4.34 0.21
C LYS A 7 -10.58 -4.04 1.70
N LEU A 8 -10.33 -2.78 2.06
CA LEU A 8 -10.12 -2.35 3.43
C LEU A 8 -10.99 -1.11 3.73
N PRO A 9 -11.73 -1.08 4.85
CA PRO A 9 -12.44 0.13 5.26
C PRO A 9 -11.44 1.18 5.76
N ILE A 10 -11.37 2.31 5.09
CA ILE A 10 -10.51 3.46 5.38
C ILE A 10 -11.39 4.71 5.41
N ASN A 11 -11.34 5.48 6.49
CA ASN A 11 -12.16 6.69 6.68
C ASN A 11 -13.66 6.46 6.36
N GLY A 12 -14.21 5.33 6.78
CA GLY A 12 -15.60 4.93 6.53
C GLY A 12 -15.94 4.58 5.06
N LYS A 13 -14.95 4.50 4.16
CA LYS A 13 -15.08 4.09 2.76
C LYS A 13 -14.37 2.77 2.51
N GLU A 14 -14.87 1.98 1.58
CA GLU A 14 -14.16 0.77 1.14
C GLU A 14 -13.10 1.16 0.09
N VAL A 15 -11.83 0.96 0.44
CA VAL A 15 -10.68 1.21 -0.46
C VAL A 15 -10.17 -0.11 -1.00
N GLU A 16 -9.98 -0.17 -2.31
CA GLU A 16 -9.37 -1.31 -2.98
C GLU A 16 -7.85 -1.12 -3.06
N ILE A 17 -7.12 -2.07 -2.50
CA ILE A 17 -5.66 -2.09 -2.40
C ILE A 17 -5.13 -3.23 -3.25
N PHE A 18 -4.28 -2.89 -4.23
CA PHE A 18 -3.66 -3.83 -5.15
C PHE A 18 -2.25 -4.21 -4.69
N ALA A 19 -1.83 -5.42 -5.01
CA ALA A 19 -0.45 -5.85 -4.79
C ALA A 19 0.53 -4.98 -5.60
N PRO A 20 1.63 -4.49 -5.00
CA PRO A 20 2.60 -3.66 -5.71
C PRO A 20 3.27 -4.45 -6.84
N THR A 21 3.38 -3.82 -8.01
CA THR A 21 4.14 -4.39 -9.13
C THR A 21 5.63 -4.05 -9.00
N VAL A 22 6.49 -4.77 -9.72
CA VAL A 22 7.93 -4.44 -9.81
C VAL A 22 8.15 -3.00 -10.30
N ARG A 23 7.28 -2.47 -11.17
CA ARG A 23 7.34 -1.07 -11.61
C ARG A 23 7.08 -0.11 -10.46
N VAL A 24 6.07 -0.37 -9.65
CA VAL A 24 5.75 0.44 -8.47
C VAL A 24 6.91 0.44 -7.49
N MET A 25 7.48 -0.73 -7.19
CA MET A 25 8.65 -0.85 -6.31
C MET A 25 9.86 -0.05 -6.84
N LYS A 26 10.12 -0.10 -8.15
CA LYS A 26 11.19 0.71 -8.78
C LYS A 26 10.94 2.20 -8.62
N LEU A 27 9.71 2.67 -8.84
CA LEU A 27 9.35 4.08 -8.73
C LEU A 27 9.46 4.58 -7.28
N ALA A 28 8.94 3.83 -6.31
CA ALA A 28 9.09 4.17 -4.90
C ALA A 28 10.56 4.16 -4.45
N GLY A 29 11.38 3.27 -5.02
CA GLY A 29 12.83 3.24 -4.75
C GLY A 29 13.60 4.46 -5.27
N LEU A 30 13.01 5.32 -6.10
CA LEU A 30 13.61 6.59 -6.53
C LEU A 30 13.41 7.71 -5.50
N GLU A 31 12.51 7.52 -4.54
CA GLU A 31 12.23 8.51 -3.51
C GLU A 31 13.36 8.58 -2.49
N LYS A 32 13.66 9.80 -2.05
CA LYS A 32 14.83 10.12 -1.21
C LYS A 32 14.61 9.81 0.26
N SER A 33 13.39 9.98 0.76
CA SER A 33 13.03 9.69 2.14
C SER A 33 12.19 8.41 2.22
N ASP A 34 12.23 7.77 3.38
CA ASP A 34 11.42 6.57 3.65
C ASP A 34 9.93 6.92 3.71
N ASP A 35 9.59 8.13 4.18
CA ASP A 35 8.22 8.63 4.24
C ASP A 35 7.65 8.84 2.82
N ASP A 36 8.38 9.54 1.94
CA ASP A 36 7.96 9.75 0.54
C ASP A 36 7.81 8.42 -0.20
N ARG A 37 8.69 7.46 0.10
CA ARG A 37 8.62 6.10 -0.44
C ARG A 37 7.36 5.37 0.01
N ALA A 38 7.02 5.46 1.29
CA ALA A 38 5.81 4.85 1.83
C ALA A 38 4.55 5.48 1.19
N ILE A 39 4.49 6.81 1.12
CA ILE A 39 3.41 7.54 0.46
C ILE A 39 3.30 7.11 -1.01
N LYS A 40 4.43 7.00 -1.72
CA LYS A 40 4.44 6.58 -3.12
C LYS A 40 3.89 5.17 -3.32
N LEU A 41 4.22 4.24 -2.43
CA LEU A 41 3.69 2.88 -2.44
C LEU A 41 2.18 2.89 -2.20
N VAL A 42 1.73 3.61 -1.16
CA VAL A 42 0.31 3.72 -0.81
C VAL A 42 -0.50 4.31 -1.97
N VAL A 43 -0.09 5.45 -2.54
CA VAL A 43 -0.77 6.07 -3.70
C VAL A 43 -0.80 5.15 -4.93
N SER A 44 0.24 4.34 -5.12
CA SER A 44 0.31 3.43 -6.29
C SER A 44 -0.52 2.15 -6.13
N CYS A 45 -0.94 1.82 -4.90
CA CYS A 45 -1.56 0.55 -4.56
C CYS A 45 -2.97 0.70 -4.02
N ALA A 46 -3.26 1.75 -3.26
CA ALA A 46 -4.61 2.16 -2.92
C ALA A 46 -5.14 3.02 -4.07
N ASN A 47 -6.34 2.73 -4.56
CA ASN A 47 -7.01 3.50 -5.63
C ASN A 47 -7.40 4.92 -5.16
N MET A 48 -6.41 5.73 -4.78
CA MET A 48 -6.52 7.03 -4.14
C MET A 48 -5.50 8.00 -4.77
N SER A 49 -5.84 9.29 -4.78
CA SER A 49 -4.91 10.36 -5.18
C SER A 49 -3.87 10.68 -4.09
N SER A 50 -2.80 11.40 -4.45
CA SER A 50 -1.78 11.84 -3.47
C SER A 50 -2.40 12.67 -2.35
N ASP A 51 -3.23 13.65 -2.72
CA ASP A 51 -3.92 14.54 -1.78
C ASP A 51 -4.81 13.76 -0.81
N GLU A 52 -5.50 12.72 -1.29
CA GLU A 52 -6.32 11.87 -0.42
C GLU A 52 -5.46 11.06 0.56
N VAL A 53 -4.32 10.51 0.11
CA VAL A 53 -3.40 9.75 0.96
C VAL A 53 -2.74 10.64 2.00
N GLU A 54 -2.28 11.83 1.62
CA GLU A 54 -1.67 12.81 2.53
C GLU A 54 -2.66 13.40 3.53
N SER A 55 -3.96 13.34 3.23
CA SER A 55 -5.04 13.76 4.14
C SER A 55 -5.53 12.63 5.06
N LEU A 56 -5.02 11.41 4.92
CA LEU A 56 -5.34 10.32 5.84
C LEU A 56 -4.76 10.62 7.23
N ASP A 57 -5.46 10.15 8.25
CA ASP A 57 -4.82 10.03 9.55
C ASP A 57 -3.77 8.91 9.52
N MET A 58 -2.87 8.94 10.50
CA MET A 58 -1.77 7.97 10.55
C MET A 58 -2.23 6.53 10.80
N LEU A 59 -3.42 6.30 11.37
CA LEU A 59 -3.93 4.94 11.61
C LEU A 59 -4.38 4.31 10.30
N ASP A 60 -5.16 5.05 9.52
CA ASP A 60 -5.63 4.63 8.20
C ASP A 60 -4.45 4.45 7.23
N PHE A 61 -3.50 5.40 7.23
CA PHE A 61 -2.30 5.29 6.40
C PHE A 61 -1.51 4.02 6.73
N LYS A 62 -1.27 3.76 8.03
CA LYS A 62 -0.54 2.57 8.47
C LYS A 62 -1.28 1.28 8.14
N ALA A 63 -2.60 1.26 8.24
CA ALA A 63 -3.40 0.09 7.87
C ALA A 63 -3.22 -0.29 6.40
N ILE A 64 -3.18 0.69 5.49
CA ILE A 64 -2.90 0.44 4.07
C ILE A 64 -1.45 -0.03 3.88
N GLU A 65 -0.49 0.63 4.55
CA GLU A 65 0.93 0.30 4.46
C GLU A 65 1.20 -1.16 4.86
N GLU A 66 0.58 -1.64 5.94
CA GLU A 66 0.72 -3.03 6.40
C GLU A 66 0.15 -4.04 5.39
N VAL A 67 -1.00 -3.75 4.78
CA VAL A 67 -1.55 -4.60 3.70
C VAL A 67 -0.58 -4.69 2.52
N ILE A 68 0.07 -3.58 2.16
CA ILE A 68 1.07 -3.57 1.08
C ILE A 68 2.29 -4.42 1.46
N LYS A 69 2.75 -4.34 2.72
CA LYS A 69 3.85 -5.19 3.22
C LYS A 69 3.49 -6.66 3.20
N ASP A 70 2.27 -7.02 3.58
CA ASP A 70 1.78 -8.40 3.56
C ASP A 70 1.81 -9.01 2.15
N PHE A 71 1.52 -8.23 1.11
CA PHE A 71 1.67 -8.71 -0.28
C PHE A 71 3.12 -9.05 -0.66
N LEU A 72 4.10 -8.39 -0.03
CA LEU A 72 5.52 -8.59 -0.30
C LEU A 72 6.11 -9.76 0.48
N GLN A 73 5.45 -10.22 1.53
CA GLN A 73 5.92 -11.36 2.29
C GLN A 73 5.82 -12.64 1.44
N PRO A 74 6.86 -13.50 1.44
CA PRO A 74 6.73 -14.84 0.89
C PRO A 74 5.57 -15.51 1.61
N ALA A 75 4.67 -16.19 0.87
CA ALA A 75 3.66 -17.02 1.51
C ALA A 75 4.38 -17.96 2.48
N GLU A 76 4.13 -17.80 3.78
CA GLU A 76 4.78 -18.61 4.80
C GLU A 76 4.61 -20.08 4.41
N LYS A 77 5.72 -20.79 4.30
CA LYS A 77 5.65 -22.25 4.23
C LYS A 77 5.13 -22.67 5.60
N SER A 78 3.85 -23.06 5.68
CA SER A 78 3.37 -23.85 6.80
C SER A 78 4.26 -25.10 6.88
N VAL A 79 5.11 -25.16 7.91
CA VAL A 79 5.89 -26.34 8.30
C VAL A 79 5.04 -27.15 9.27
#